data_AF-A0A1H2Q366-F1
#
_entry.id   AF-A0A1H2Q366-F1
#
_cell.length_a   1.000
_cell.length_b   1.000
_cell.length_c   1.000
_cell.angle_alpha   90.00
_cell.angle_beta   90.00
_cell.angle_gamma   90.00
#
_symmetry.space_group_name_H-M   'P 1'
#
loop_
_entity.id
_entity.type
_entity.pdbx_description
1 polymer ?
#
loop_
_entity_poly.entity_id
_entity_poly.type
_entity_poly.pdbx_seq_one_letter_code
_entity_poly.pdbx_strand_id
1 'polypeptide(L)'
;MSFLDTRHKKKSFTLTTLLLSALLLLLFYIGLTYLDPPIENGIAVNFGTMDFGSGEVQPKEKVRSEPREVPTPAEPQEQVEEPVQPKEAVVEEAPVEKVLTSDDTETIKLRQQQEAKRKAEEEAEKAKAEAERIAQEKREAEERKRQEEEAKKNNIDALIGGIGKSDGTTTGSEGDDDRAGDKGQPDGDPYATSYYGGGPGGGDVGTVGYGLKGRKLLDSKIVRQDCNEEGRVVVRIYVDQSGKVVKAEPGIQGTLNAAPCLLEAAEKTALTYKWNSDGDAKPQQIGFIVIVFKLGQ
;
A
#
# COMPACT_ATOMS: atom_id res chain seq x y z
N MET A 1 26.57 -46.67 -33.60
CA MET A 1 28.03 -46.42 -33.52
C MET A 1 28.41 -46.46 -32.05
N SER A 2 29.42 -47.23 -31.67
CA SER A 2 29.87 -47.28 -30.27
C SER A 2 30.73 -46.04 -30.00
N PHE A 3 30.39 -45.25 -28.99
CA PHE A 3 31.02 -43.96 -28.73
C PHE A 3 32.30 -44.07 -27.87
N LEU A 4 32.62 -45.26 -27.35
CA LEU A 4 33.71 -45.49 -26.39
C LEU A 4 34.59 -46.69 -26.76
N ASP A 5 35.13 -46.71 -27.99
CA ASP A 5 35.81 -47.88 -28.53
C ASP A 5 37.22 -48.14 -27.99
N THR A 6 37.91 -47.09 -27.51
CA THR A 6 39.28 -47.22 -27.01
C THR A 6 39.33 -47.19 -25.48
N ARG A 7 40.29 -47.90 -24.88
CA ARG A 7 40.49 -47.88 -23.42
C ARG A 7 40.68 -46.46 -22.87
N HIS A 8 41.35 -45.59 -23.63
CA HIS A 8 41.56 -44.20 -23.25
C HIS A 8 40.27 -43.38 -23.28
N LYS A 9 39.38 -43.60 -24.26
CA LYS A 9 38.06 -42.95 -24.29
C LYS A 9 37.20 -43.36 -23.10
N LYS A 10 37.19 -44.65 -22.72
CA LYS A 10 36.48 -45.13 -21.52
C LYS A 10 37.03 -44.54 -20.22
N LYS A 11 38.36 -44.50 -20.07
CA LYS A 11 39.03 -43.91 -18.89
C LYS A 11 38.82 -42.40 -18.80
N SER A 12 38.90 -41.69 -19.92
CA SER A 12 38.66 -40.25 -19.97
C SER A 12 37.20 -39.93 -19.62
N PHE A 13 36.24 -40.64 -20.22
CA PHE A 13 34.81 -40.43 -19.96
C PHE A 13 34.43 -40.73 -18.50
N THR A 14 34.97 -41.80 -17.91
CA THR A 14 34.71 -42.13 -16.49
C THR A 14 35.32 -41.09 -15.56
N LEU A 15 36.55 -40.64 -15.83
CA LEU A 15 37.22 -39.60 -15.04
C LEU A 15 36.48 -38.26 -15.12
N THR A 16 36.08 -37.83 -16.33
CA THR A 16 35.35 -36.56 -16.51
C THR A 16 33.99 -36.61 -15.84
N THR A 17 33.25 -37.71 -15.96
CA THR A 17 31.94 -37.87 -15.31
C THR A 17 32.05 -37.82 -13.79
N LEU A 18 33.07 -38.48 -13.22
CA LEU A 18 33.30 -38.49 -11.78
C LEU A 18 33.67 -37.10 -11.26
N LEU A 19 34.54 -36.39 -11.98
CA LEU A 19 34.96 -35.03 -11.63
C LEU A 19 33.80 -34.02 -11.74
N LEU A 20 32.99 -34.11 -12.80
CA LEU A 20 31.77 -33.29 -12.94
C LEU A 20 30.74 -33.60 -11.86
N SER A 21 30.55 -34.88 -11.51
CA SER A 21 29.61 -35.28 -10.45
C SER A 21 30.07 -34.75 -9.08
N ALA A 22 31.37 -34.83 -8.79
CA ALA A 22 31.96 -34.27 -7.58
C ALA A 22 31.82 -32.74 -7.52
N LEU A 23 32.03 -32.04 -8.65
CA LEU A 23 31.80 -30.60 -8.76
C LEU A 23 30.32 -30.25 -8.53
N LEU A 24 29.39 -31.02 -9.11
CA LEU A 24 27.96 -30.81 -8.94
C LEU A 24 27.52 -30.99 -7.48
N LEU A 25 28.02 -32.03 -6.80
CA LEU A 25 27.76 -32.25 -5.37
C LEU A 25 28.32 -31.13 -4.51
N LEU A 26 29.51 -30.61 -4.85
CA LEU A 26 30.11 -29.47 -4.16
C LEU A 26 29.28 -28.19 -4.36
N LEU A 27 28.76 -27.95 -5.57
CA LEU A 27 27.86 -26.83 -5.86
C LEU A 27 26.52 -26.96 -5.13
N PHE A 28 25.98 -28.18 -4.98
CA PHE A 28 24.75 -28.41 -4.20
C PHE A 28 24.97 -28.15 -2.71
N TYR A 29 26.13 -28.52 -2.16
CA TYR A 29 26.43 -28.36 -0.74
C TYR A 29 26.80 -26.91 -0.36
N ILE A 30 27.41 -26.15 -1.27
CA ILE A 30 27.87 -24.77 -1.01
C ILE A 30 26.91 -23.72 -1.58
N GLY A 31 26.33 -23.95 -2.75
CA GLY A 31 25.70 -22.92 -3.58
C GLY A 31 24.17 -22.84 -3.51
N LEU A 32 23.48 -23.80 -2.88
CA LEU A 32 22.01 -23.77 -2.74
C LEU A 32 21.54 -23.22 -1.40
N THR A 33 22.36 -22.43 -0.73
CA THR A 33 21.89 -21.61 0.40
C THR A 33 20.95 -20.56 -0.18
N TYR A 34 19.66 -20.71 0.10
CA TYR A 34 18.66 -19.70 -0.24
C TYR A 34 19.05 -18.41 0.49
N LEU A 35 19.49 -17.40 -0.27
CA LEU A 35 19.63 -16.07 0.28
C LEU A 35 18.21 -15.58 0.52
N ASP A 36 17.77 -15.64 1.78
CA ASP A 36 16.56 -14.93 2.18
C ASP A 36 16.76 -13.46 1.76
N PRO A 37 15.92 -12.94 0.86
CA PRO A 37 16.08 -11.57 0.41
C PRO A 37 16.04 -10.66 1.63
N PRO A 38 16.93 -9.65 1.71
CA PRO A 38 16.94 -8.73 2.83
C PRO A 38 15.55 -8.12 3.01
N ILE A 39 15.15 -7.95 4.27
CA ILE A 39 13.86 -7.37 4.63
C ILE A 39 13.74 -6.02 3.92
N GLU A 40 12.77 -5.89 3.02
CA GLU A 40 12.51 -4.64 2.31
C GLU A 40 12.09 -3.58 3.32
N ASN A 41 13.00 -2.66 3.62
CA ASN A 41 12.67 -1.49 4.41
C ASN A 41 11.97 -0.49 3.48
N GLY A 42 10.64 -0.46 3.55
CA GLY A 42 9.85 0.58 2.88
C GLY A 42 10.17 1.96 3.45
N ILE A 43 10.11 2.99 2.61
CA ILE A 43 10.11 4.38 3.07
C ILE A 43 8.66 4.74 3.37
N ALA A 44 8.36 5.07 4.62
CA ALA A 44 7.05 5.60 4.98
C ALA A 44 6.92 7.03 4.42
N VAL A 45 6.02 7.21 3.45
CA VAL A 45 5.64 8.51 2.91
C VAL A 45 4.28 8.86 3.48
N ASN A 46 4.16 10.01 4.13
CA ASN A 46 2.89 10.54 4.61
C ASN A 46 2.25 11.37 3.47
N PHE A 47 1.03 11.00 3.08
CA PHE A 47 0.26 11.63 1.99
C PHE A 47 -0.70 12.71 2.46
N GLY A 48 -0.64 13.08 3.74
CA GLY A 48 -1.67 13.86 4.41
C GLY A 48 -2.87 13.01 4.80
N THR A 49 -3.56 13.41 5.86
CA THR A 49 -4.74 12.71 6.38
C THR A 49 -6.02 13.53 6.29
N MET A 50 -5.92 14.80 5.88
CA MET A 50 -7.01 15.76 5.90
C MET A 50 -7.08 16.55 4.59
N ASP A 51 -8.25 17.14 4.29
CA ASP A 51 -8.41 18.03 3.12
C ASP A 51 -7.80 19.43 3.34
N PHE A 52 -7.42 19.75 4.57
CA PHE A 52 -6.88 21.05 4.98
C PHE A 52 -5.63 20.87 5.86
N GLY A 53 -4.70 21.81 5.78
CA GLY A 53 -3.48 21.82 6.56
C GLY A 53 -2.67 23.08 6.31
N SER A 54 -1.78 23.42 7.24
CA SER A 54 -1.03 24.68 7.22
C SER A 54 0.40 24.48 7.70
N GLY A 55 1.41 24.87 6.94
CA GLY A 55 2.81 24.82 7.36
C GLY A 55 3.71 24.21 6.30
N GLU A 56 5.02 24.39 6.46
CA GLU A 56 6.01 24.08 5.41
C GLU A 56 6.75 22.74 5.63
N VAL A 57 6.50 22.06 6.76
CA VAL A 57 7.28 20.89 7.16
C VAL A 57 6.35 19.72 7.47
N GLN A 58 6.51 18.63 6.71
CA GLN A 58 5.76 17.41 6.92
C GLN A 58 6.05 16.82 8.32
N PRO A 59 5.02 16.63 9.16
CA PRO A 59 5.19 15.96 10.44
C PRO A 59 5.62 14.50 10.21
N LYS A 60 6.73 14.12 10.82
CA LYS A 60 7.21 12.72 10.82
C LYS A 60 6.41 11.81 11.74
N GLU A 61 5.58 12.40 12.59
CA GLU A 61 4.75 11.75 13.60
C GLU A 61 3.32 12.25 13.50
N LYS A 62 2.38 11.46 14.02
CA LYS A 62 0.94 11.67 13.89
C LYS A 62 0.53 13.03 14.48
N VAL A 63 -0.29 13.78 13.73
CA VAL A 63 -0.84 15.09 14.14
C VAL A 63 -2.18 14.89 14.83
N ARG A 64 -2.40 15.53 15.98
CA ARG A 64 -3.70 15.46 16.69
C ARG A 64 -4.80 16.14 15.87
N SER A 65 -5.88 15.42 15.57
CA SER A 65 -7.11 16.04 15.08
C SER A 65 -7.81 16.71 16.27
N GLU A 66 -8.11 18.00 16.18
CA GLU A 66 -9.00 18.63 17.16
C GLU A 66 -10.39 17.98 17.05
N PRO A 67 -10.93 17.39 18.14
CA PRO A 67 -12.26 16.81 18.11
C PRO A 67 -13.29 17.91 17.85
N ARG A 68 -14.00 17.83 16.72
CA ARG A 68 -15.25 18.56 16.56
C ARG A 68 -16.26 17.88 17.47
N GLU A 69 -16.74 18.58 18.49
CA GLU A 69 -17.84 18.12 19.35
C GLU A 69 -19.07 17.89 18.47
N VAL A 70 -19.31 16.63 18.09
CA VAL A 70 -20.58 16.18 17.54
C VAL A 70 -21.35 15.62 18.73
N PRO A 71 -22.53 16.16 19.09
CA PRO A 71 -23.28 15.66 20.22
C PRO A 71 -23.69 14.20 19.97
N THR A 72 -23.28 13.32 20.89
CA THR A 72 -23.60 11.90 20.91
C THR A 72 -25.11 11.68 20.93
N PRO A 73 -25.69 10.95 19.95
CA PRO A 73 -27.04 10.42 20.07
C PRO A 73 -27.09 9.35 21.17
N ALA A 74 -28.11 9.42 22.02
CA ALA A 74 -28.31 8.52 23.16
C ALA A 74 -28.40 7.04 22.74
N GLU A 75 -27.65 6.19 23.46
CA GLU A 75 -27.75 4.74 23.41
C GLU A 75 -29.12 4.24 23.91
N PRO A 76 -29.82 3.38 23.16
CA PRO A 76 -30.96 2.63 23.68
C PRO A 76 -30.49 1.49 24.61
N GLN A 77 -31.20 1.36 25.73
CA GLN A 77 -30.94 0.43 26.82
C GLN A 77 -31.03 -1.04 26.41
N GLU A 78 -30.08 -1.80 26.95
CA GLU A 78 -29.93 -3.24 26.94
C GLU A 78 -31.10 -3.93 27.67
N GLN A 79 -31.81 -4.84 26.98
CA GLN A 79 -32.79 -5.75 27.59
C GLN A 79 -32.16 -7.14 27.73
N VAL A 80 -32.02 -7.56 28.98
CA VAL A 80 -31.61 -8.89 29.43
C VAL A 80 -32.80 -9.84 29.30
N GLU A 81 -32.62 -10.99 28.64
CA GLU A 81 -33.48 -12.16 28.80
C GLU A 81 -32.64 -13.42 29.06
N GLU A 82 -33.04 -14.14 30.10
CA GLU A 82 -32.39 -15.31 30.71
C GLU A 82 -32.50 -16.61 29.89
N PRO A 83 -31.72 -17.66 30.23
CA PRO A 83 -31.50 -18.84 29.41
C PRO A 83 -32.51 -19.97 29.66
N VAL A 84 -32.73 -20.83 28.67
CA VAL A 84 -33.44 -22.11 28.83
C VAL A 84 -32.55 -23.28 28.40
N GLN A 85 -32.40 -24.24 29.31
CA GLN A 85 -31.58 -25.45 29.27
C GLN A 85 -32.30 -26.66 28.59
N PRO A 86 -31.70 -27.86 28.44
CA PRO A 86 -31.66 -28.64 27.20
C PRO A 86 -32.53 -29.93 27.24
N LYS A 87 -32.63 -30.64 26.11
CA LYS A 87 -33.20 -32.00 26.04
C LYS A 87 -32.25 -32.99 25.34
N GLU A 88 -31.93 -34.06 26.05
CA GLU A 88 -31.29 -35.31 25.63
C GLU A 88 -32.24 -36.24 24.84
N ALA A 89 -31.64 -37.32 24.28
CA ALA A 89 -32.16 -38.62 23.81
C ALA A 89 -32.01 -38.83 22.28
N VAL A 90 -31.57 -39.97 21.72
CA VAL A 90 -31.25 -41.33 22.22
C VAL A 90 -30.47 -42.08 21.11
N VAL A 91 -29.65 -43.06 21.51
CA VAL A 91 -28.87 -44.03 20.69
C VAL A 91 -29.71 -45.27 20.36
N GLU A 92 -29.52 -45.88 19.18
CA GLU A 92 -29.92 -47.29 18.94
C GLU A 92 -28.94 -48.01 17.99
N GLU A 93 -28.35 -49.12 18.45
CA GLU A 93 -27.58 -50.13 17.71
C GLU A 93 -28.30 -51.49 17.83
N ALA A 94 -28.25 -52.35 16.79
CA ALA A 94 -28.27 -53.83 16.82
C ALA A 94 -28.17 -54.43 15.36
N PRO A 95 -27.95 -55.75 15.12
CA PRO A 95 -26.68 -56.47 15.25
C PRO A 95 -26.35 -57.49 14.10
N VAL A 96 -25.27 -58.24 14.35
CA VAL A 96 -24.47 -59.28 13.67
C VAL A 96 -25.19 -60.54 13.13
N GLU A 97 -24.65 -61.19 12.07
CA GLU A 97 -24.71 -62.67 11.92
C GLU A 97 -23.50 -63.28 11.15
N LYS A 98 -23.05 -64.48 11.59
CA LYS A 98 -21.88 -65.28 11.17
C LYS A 98 -22.33 -66.75 11.05
N VAL A 99 -21.95 -67.53 10.02
CA VAL A 99 -21.77 -69.01 10.14
C VAL A 99 -20.76 -69.57 9.10
N LEU A 100 -20.03 -70.63 9.50
CA LEU A 100 -18.86 -71.35 8.90
C LEU A 100 -19.23 -72.76 8.34
N THR A 101 -18.39 -73.38 7.49
CA THR A 101 -17.91 -74.80 7.60
C THR A 101 -16.73 -75.18 6.65
N SER A 102 -15.64 -75.68 7.26
CA SER A 102 -14.46 -76.55 6.92
C SER A 102 -14.01 -76.95 5.47
N ASP A 103 -12.69 -76.86 5.18
CA ASP A 103 -11.78 -78.03 4.98
C ASP A 103 -10.28 -77.66 4.79
N ASP A 104 -9.35 -78.47 5.30
CA ASP A 104 -7.90 -78.25 5.58
C ASP A 104 -6.94 -77.76 4.46
N THR A 105 -7.44 -77.39 3.27
CA THR A 105 -6.69 -76.55 2.30
C THR A 105 -7.02 -75.06 2.44
N GLU A 106 -8.14 -74.76 3.12
CA GLU A 106 -8.56 -73.42 3.49
C GLU A 106 -7.69 -72.84 4.61
N THR A 107 -7.09 -73.64 5.49
CA THR A 107 -6.28 -73.13 6.62
C THR A 107 -4.98 -72.45 6.17
N ILE A 108 -4.34 -72.95 5.09
CA ILE A 108 -3.15 -72.29 4.50
C ILE A 108 -3.57 -71.03 3.71
N LYS A 109 -4.69 -71.09 2.98
CA LYS A 109 -5.25 -69.93 2.26
C LYS A 109 -5.76 -68.85 3.21
N LEU A 110 -6.38 -69.21 4.34
CA LEU A 110 -6.82 -68.28 5.39
C LEU A 110 -5.62 -67.58 6.02
N ARG A 111 -4.53 -68.31 6.29
CA ARG A 111 -3.32 -67.73 6.89
C ARG A 111 -2.62 -66.76 5.92
N GLN A 112 -2.54 -67.11 4.64
CA GLN A 112 -2.03 -66.19 3.60
C GLN A 112 -2.95 -64.97 3.39
N GLN A 113 -4.27 -65.15 3.43
CA GLN A 113 -5.24 -64.05 3.36
C GLN A 113 -5.19 -63.16 4.60
N GLN A 114 -4.97 -63.71 5.80
CA GLN A 114 -4.79 -62.95 7.03
C GLN A 114 -3.49 -62.16 7.01
N GLU A 115 -2.39 -62.73 6.52
CA GLU A 115 -1.11 -62.04 6.41
C GLU A 115 -1.13 -60.92 5.35
N ALA A 116 -1.83 -61.15 4.23
CA ALA A 116 -2.09 -60.13 3.20
C ALA A 116 -2.98 -59.00 3.74
N LYS A 117 -4.04 -59.32 4.51
CA LYS A 117 -4.87 -58.31 5.18
C LYS A 117 -4.07 -57.49 6.19
N ARG A 118 -3.22 -58.13 7.00
CA ARG A 118 -2.42 -57.43 8.01
C ARG A 118 -1.39 -56.49 7.39
N LYS A 119 -0.75 -56.88 6.28
CA LYS A 119 0.14 -56.00 5.52
C LYS A 119 -0.61 -54.84 4.87
N ALA A 120 -1.79 -55.09 4.32
CA ALA A 120 -2.64 -54.04 3.74
C ALA A 120 -3.15 -53.05 4.81
N GLU A 121 -3.49 -53.52 6.02
CA GLU A 121 -3.85 -52.65 7.15
C GLU A 121 -2.67 -51.81 7.64
N GLU A 122 -1.47 -52.39 7.75
CA GLU A 122 -0.26 -51.66 8.18
C GLU A 122 0.17 -50.60 7.15
N GLU A 123 0.02 -50.88 5.86
CA GLU A 123 0.28 -49.94 4.78
C GLU A 123 -0.79 -48.83 4.72
N ALA A 124 -2.05 -49.17 4.98
CA ALA A 124 -3.13 -48.19 5.11
C ALA A 124 -2.97 -47.28 6.35
N GLU A 125 -2.48 -47.81 7.47
CA GLU A 125 -2.20 -47.05 8.68
C GLU A 125 -1.03 -46.08 8.47
N LYS A 126 0.06 -46.52 7.82
CA LYS A 126 1.18 -45.64 7.45
C LYS A 126 0.76 -44.55 6.47
N ALA A 127 -0.07 -44.88 5.47
CA ALA A 127 -0.59 -43.90 4.53
C ALA A 127 -1.50 -42.86 5.21
N LYS A 128 -2.29 -43.26 6.20
CA LYS A 128 -3.12 -42.34 7.01
C LYS A 128 -2.27 -41.44 7.90
N ALA A 129 -1.27 -41.99 8.60
CA ALA A 129 -0.37 -41.21 9.45
C ALA A 129 0.45 -40.19 8.64
N GLU A 130 0.89 -40.56 7.44
CA GLU A 130 1.61 -39.63 6.55
C GLU A 130 0.69 -38.54 5.99
N ALA A 131 -0.56 -38.88 5.62
CA ALA A 131 -1.55 -37.90 5.19
C ALA A 131 -1.92 -36.91 6.31
N GLU A 132 -2.05 -37.38 7.54
CA GLU A 132 -2.34 -36.54 8.71
C GLU A 132 -1.18 -35.59 9.04
N ARG A 133 0.07 -36.08 8.99
CA ARG A 133 1.27 -35.25 9.18
C ARG A 133 1.37 -34.15 8.12
N ILE A 134 1.12 -34.47 6.85
CA ILE A 134 1.10 -33.49 5.74
C ILE A 134 -0.04 -32.49 5.92
N ALA A 135 -1.22 -32.92 6.39
CA ALA A 135 -2.34 -32.04 6.65
C ALA A 135 -2.06 -31.06 7.81
N GLN A 136 -1.40 -31.53 8.86
CA GLN A 136 -1.06 -30.71 10.02
C GLN A 136 0.02 -29.67 9.69
N GLU A 137 1.08 -30.08 8.96
CA GLU A 137 2.14 -29.17 8.52
C GLU A 137 1.60 -28.07 7.59
N LYS A 138 0.60 -28.39 6.73
CA LYS A 138 -0.09 -27.39 5.91
C LYS A 138 -0.91 -26.39 6.74
N ARG A 139 -1.64 -26.86 7.77
CA ARG A 139 -2.43 -25.99 8.65
C ARG A 139 -1.52 -25.05 9.44
N GLU A 140 -0.43 -25.55 10.00
CA GLU A 140 0.54 -24.74 10.73
C GLU A 140 1.22 -23.71 9.81
N ALA A 141 1.55 -24.09 8.56
CA ALA A 141 2.10 -23.15 7.58
C ALA A 141 1.10 -22.07 7.17
N GLU A 142 -0.19 -22.40 7.01
CA GLU A 142 -1.25 -21.44 6.70
C GLU A 142 -1.52 -20.50 7.89
N GLU A 143 -1.52 -21.02 9.12
CA GLU A 143 -1.70 -20.22 10.32
C GLU A 143 -0.54 -19.27 10.56
N ARG A 144 0.72 -19.71 10.37
CA ARG A 144 1.87 -18.80 10.41
C ARG A 144 1.79 -17.72 9.35
N LYS A 145 1.41 -18.06 8.11
CA LYS A 145 1.20 -17.06 7.05
C LYS A 145 0.12 -16.05 7.43
N ARG A 146 -0.99 -16.51 8.01
CA ARG A 146 -2.07 -15.65 8.46
C ARG A 146 -1.64 -14.72 9.59
N GLN A 147 -0.89 -15.23 10.57
CA GLN A 147 -0.32 -14.43 11.66
C GLN A 147 0.71 -13.41 11.13
N GLU A 148 1.55 -13.78 10.17
CA GLU A 148 2.49 -12.87 9.52
C GLU A 148 1.76 -11.77 8.71
N GLU A 149 0.70 -12.12 7.98
CA GLU A 149 -0.13 -11.15 7.26
C GLU A 149 -0.88 -10.21 8.20
N GLU A 150 -1.40 -10.73 9.31
CA GLU A 150 -2.09 -9.93 10.33
C GLU A 150 -1.11 -9.00 11.06
N ALA A 151 0.09 -9.48 11.40
CA ALA A 151 1.16 -8.64 11.95
C ALA A 151 1.62 -7.57 10.94
N LYS A 152 1.72 -7.90 9.65
CA LYS A 152 2.01 -6.93 8.59
C LYS A 152 0.90 -5.89 8.48
N LYS A 153 -0.38 -6.31 8.49
CA LYS A 153 -1.53 -5.40 8.48
C LYS A 153 -1.52 -4.48 9.70
N ASN A 154 -1.29 -5.01 10.90
CA ASN A 154 -1.25 -4.23 12.13
C ASN A 154 -0.07 -3.24 12.13
N ASN A 155 1.10 -3.65 11.62
CA ASN A 155 2.23 -2.73 11.44
C ASN A 155 1.90 -1.63 10.43
N ILE A 156 1.29 -1.99 9.29
CA ILE A 156 0.86 -1.02 8.28
C ILE A 156 -0.20 -0.08 8.86
N ASP A 157 -1.17 -0.57 9.63
CA ASP A 157 -2.22 0.24 10.23
C ASP A 157 -1.69 1.15 11.36
N ALA A 158 -0.65 0.72 12.08
CA ALA A 158 0.09 1.55 13.02
C ALA A 158 0.95 2.62 12.31
N LEU A 159 1.53 2.30 11.15
CA LEU A 159 2.33 3.21 10.31
C LEU A 159 1.47 4.25 9.56
N ILE A 160 0.36 3.81 8.98
CA ILE A 160 -0.62 4.65 8.27
C ILE A 160 -1.52 5.38 9.27
N GLY A 161 -1.58 4.87 10.50
CA GLY A 161 -2.25 5.49 11.61
C GLY A 161 -3.76 5.53 11.38
N GLY A 162 -4.43 4.37 11.53
CA GLY A 162 -5.86 4.22 11.80
C GLY A 162 -6.75 5.30 11.18
N ILE A 163 -7.28 5.01 9.99
CA ILE A 163 -8.17 5.88 9.21
C ILE A 163 -9.26 6.46 10.13
N GLY A 164 -9.17 7.77 10.42
CA GLY A 164 -10.24 8.54 11.05
C GLY A 164 -10.03 9.00 12.51
N LYS A 165 -9.00 8.54 13.24
CA LYS A 165 -8.66 9.08 14.57
C LYS A 165 -7.16 9.19 14.76
N SER A 166 -6.67 10.43 14.81
CA SER A 166 -5.26 10.70 15.06
C SER A 166 -5.05 11.12 16.52
N ASP A 167 -4.68 10.15 17.34
CA ASP A 167 -4.33 10.33 18.77
C ASP A 167 -2.91 10.91 18.95
N GLY A 168 -2.39 11.57 17.91
CA GLY A 168 -1.02 12.06 17.85
C GLY A 168 -0.74 13.13 18.90
N THR A 169 0.48 13.16 19.42
CA THR A 169 0.96 14.18 20.38
C THR A 169 1.66 15.36 19.70
N THR A 170 1.90 15.27 18.39
CA THR A 170 2.71 16.22 17.64
C THR A 170 1.84 17.33 17.04
N THR A 171 2.30 18.57 17.20
CA THR A 171 1.63 19.80 16.74
C THR A 171 2.04 20.23 15.34
N GLY A 172 2.73 19.36 14.60
CA GLY A 172 3.17 19.65 13.24
C GLY A 172 1.98 19.73 12.29
N SER A 173 2.05 20.59 11.29
CA SER A 173 1.02 20.73 10.27
C SER A 173 1.70 21.08 8.95
N GLU A 174 1.21 20.51 7.86
CA GLU A 174 1.73 20.78 6.52
C GLU A 174 0.56 21.03 5.57
N GLY A 175 0.75 21.99 4.69
CA GLY A 175 -0.27 22.44 3.76
C GLY A 175 -0.29 23.95 3.58
N ASP A 176 -1.11 24.36 2.62
CA ASP A 176 -1.20 25.71 2.09
C ASP A 176 -2.42 26.50 2.58
N ASP A 177 -3.27 25.90 3.43
CA ASP A 177 -4.45 26.54 4.01
C ASP A 177 -4.11 27.31 5.30
N ASP A 178 -5.10 28.02 5.85
CA ASP A 178 -4.99 28.78 7.10
C ASP A 178 -5.36 27.95 8.35
N ARG A 179 -5.58 26.64 8.19
CA ARG A 179 -6.04 25.75 9.25
C ARG A 179 -4.99 24.69 9.54
N ALA A 180 -4.70 24.50 10.83
CA ALA A 180 -3.85 23.41 11.28
C ALA A 180 -4.41 22.06 10.82
N GLY A 181 -3.52 21.21 10.32
CA GLY A 181 -3.84 19.93 9.71
C GLY A 181 -2.69 19.45 8.84
N ASP A 182 -2.80 18.22 8.37
CA ASP A 182 -1.85 17.58 7.47
C ASP A 182 -2.57 17.30 6.15
N LYS A 183 -2.40 18.22 5.20
CA LYS A 183 -3.20 18.26 3.97
C LYS A 183 -2.79 17.12 3.03
N GLY A 184 -3.77 16.47 2.40
CA GLY A 184 -3.55 15.43 1.42
C GLY A 184 -4.45 15.58 0.20
N GLN A 185 -4.03 14.97 -0.92
CA GLN A 185 -4.82 14.88 -2.15
C GLN A 185 -4.99 13.40 -2.51
N PRO A 186 -6.23 12.86 -2.52
CA PRO A 186 -6.47 11.46 -2.87
C PRO A 186 -5.94 11.06 -4.25
N ASP A 187 -5.97 11.97 -5.22
CA ASP A 187 -5.44 11.79 -6.57
C ASP A 187 -4.06 12.46 -6.77
N GLY A 188 -3.36 12.76 -5.67
CA GLY A 188 -2.06 13.42 -5.70
C GLY A 188 -0.94 12.54 -6.27
N ASP A 189 0.03 13.15 -6.94
CA ASP A 189 1.25 12.46 -7.38
C ASP A 189 2.28 12.44 -6.23
N PRO A 190 2.75 11.26 -5.77
CA PRO A 190 3.77 11.12 -4.73
C PRO A 190 5.09 11.86 -5.01
N TYR A 191 5.36 12.16 -6.28
CA TYR A 191 6.56 12.85 -6.75
C TYR A 191 6.30 14.31 -7.11
N ALA A 192 5.09 14.82 -6.89
CA ALA A 192 4.80 16.22 -7.14
C ALA A 192 5.54 17.10 -6.12
N THR A 193 6.16 18.17 -6.63
CA THR A 193 6.82 19.18 -5.80
C THR A 193 5.86 20.19 -5.18
N SER A 194 4.55 20.01 -5.41
CA SER A 194 3.49 20.86 -4.86
C SER A 194 2.15 20.13 -4.85
N TYR A 195 1.27 20.51 -3.92
CA TYR A 195 -0.15 20.12 -3.88
C TYR A 195 -0.91 20.38 -5.19
N TYR A 196 -0.42 21.31 -6.02
CA TYR A 196 -1.02 21.64 -7.30
C TYR A 196 -0.30 20.88 -8.42
N GLY A 197 -0.93 19.79 -8.87
CA GLY A 197 -0.38 18.89 -9.87
C GLY A 197 -0.51 19.39 -11.31
N GLY A 198 0.53 19.16 -12.12
CA GLY A 198 0.53 19.36 -13.56
C GLY A 198 -0.31 18.31 -14.27
N GLY A 199 -1.58 18.62 -14.54
CA GLY A 199 -2.42 17.84 -15.45
C GLY A 199 -2.20 18.22 -16.92
N PRO A 200 -2.11 17.24 -17.85
CA PRO A 200 -2.06 17.50 -19.28
C PRO A 200 -3.46 17.81 -19.83
N GLY A 201 -3.57 18.92 -20.57
CA GLY A 201 -4.65 19.11 -21.56
C GLY A 201 -5.65 20.22 -21.25
N GLY A 202 -5.48 21.37 -21.92
CA GLY A 202 -6.51 22.39 -22.00
C GLY A 202 -6.03 23.75 -22.52
N GLY A 203 -5.48 23.78 -23.75
CA GLY A 203 -5.50 24.92 -24.69
C GLY A 203 -5.01 26.29 -24.21
N ASP A 204 -3.93 26.75 -24.84
CA ASP A 204 -3.48 28.16 -24.92
C ASP A 204 -3.11 28.87 -23.60
N VAL A 205 -1.80 29.10 -23.46
CA VAL A 205 -1.19 30.19 -22.67
C VAL A 205 -1.74 30.36 -21.24
N GLY A 206 -1.29 29.47 -20.35
CA GLY A 206 -0.76 29.85 -19.04
C GLY A 206 -1.62 30.72 -18.14
N THR A 207 -2.66 30.15 -17.52
CA THR A 207 -2.78 30.16 -16.06
C THR A 207 -3.80 29.14 -15.58
N VAL A 208 -3.36 28.17 -14.77
CA VAL A 208 -4.28 27.33 -14.01
C VAL A 208 -4.36 27.93 -12.60
N GLY A 209 -5.47 28.59 -12.28
CA GLY A 209 -5.76 29.05 -10.92
C GLY A 209 -6.34 27.90 -10.10
N TYR A 210 -5.52 27.29 -9.25
CA TYR A 210 -5.96 26.28 -8.29
C TYR A 210 -6.57 26.96 -7.05
N GLY A 211 -7.51 26.32 -6.35
CA GLY A 211 -8.16 26.89 -5.14
C GLY A 211 -9.29 27.89 -5.38
N LEU A 212 -9.48 28.38 -6.61
CA LEU A 212 -10.56 29.30 -6.98
C LEU A 212 -11.80 28.60 -7.54
N LYS A 213 -12.29 27.56 -6.84
CA LYS A 213 -13.45 26.75 -7.30
C LYS A 213 -14.64 27.65 -7.64
N GLY A 214 -15.19 27.48 -8.84
CA GLY A 214 -16.33 28.26 -9.35
C GLY A 214 -15.94 29.56 -10.07
N ARG A 215 -14.67 29.98 -10.00
CA ARG A 215 -14.17 31.17 -10.71
C ARG A 215 -13.42 30.81 -11.98
N LYS A 216 -13.55 31.68 -12.96
CA LYS A 216 -12.98 31.64 -14.32
C LYS A 216 -12.12 32.88 -14.49
N LEU A 217 -10.95 32.73 -15.10
CA LEU A 217 -10.11 33.87 -15.45
C LEU A 217 -10.78 34.68 -16.56
N LEU A 218 -10.92 35.99 -16.37
CA LEU A 218 -11.50 36.92 -17.35
C LEU A 218 -10.42 37.70 -18.10
N ASP A 219 -9.42 38.21 -17.38
CA ASP A 219 -8.34 39.02 -17.94
C ASP A 219 -7.05 38.81 -17.15
N SER A 220 -5.92 38.89 -17.83
CA SER A 220 -4.59 38.83 -17.24
C SER A 220 -3.58 39.57 -18.11
N LYS A 221 -2.58 40.19 -17.47
CA LYS A 221 -1.48 40.85 -18.17
C LYS A 221 -0.16 40.31 -17.62
N ILE A 222 0.62 39.70 -18.51
CA ILE A 222 1.92 39.15 -18.15
C ILE A 222 2.92 40.30 -18.08
N VAL A 223 3.56 40.45 -16.92
CA VAL A 223 4.68 41.37 -16.72
C VAL A 223 5.96 40.59 -16.99
N ARG A 224 6.77 41.08 -17.92
CA ARG A 224 8.05 40.46 -18.25
C ARG A 224 9.05 40.65 -17.11
N GLN A 225 9.89 39.65 -16.94
CA GLN A 225 11.02 39.68 -16.04
C GLN A 225 12.14 40.55 -16.63
N ASP A 226 12.79 41.34 -15.77
CA ASP A 226 13.93 42.18 -16.17
C ASP A 226 15.28 41.43 -16.07
N CYS A 227 15.25 40.11 -15.86
CA CYS A 227 16.42 39.26 -15.69
C CYS A 227 16.47 38.12 -16.71
N ASN A 228 17.68 37.67 -17.02
CA ASN A 228 17.92 36.56 -17.93
C ASN A 228 17.87 35.21 -17.19
N GLU A 229 16.78 34.98 -16.46
CA GLU A 229 16.53 33.73 -15.75
C GLU A 229 15.22 33.11 -16.22
N GLU A 230 15.17 31.77 -16.20
CA GLU A 230 13.97 30.98 -16.44
C GLU A 230 13.61 30.16 -15.21
N GLY A 231 12.34 29.78 -15.14
CA GLY A 231 11.86 28.97 -14.04
C GLY A 231 10.35 29.04 -13.86
N ARG A 232 9.85 28.16 -12.99
CA ARG A 232 8.46 28.12 -12.56
C ARG A 232 8.35 28.81 -11.21
N VAL A 233 7.46 29.79 -11.10
CA VAL A 233 7.10 30.46 -9.85
C VAL A 233 5.64 30.18 -9.54
N VAL A 234 5.37 29.72 -8.32
CA VAL A 234 4.00 29.55 -7.81
C VAL A 234 3.69 30.73 -6.91
N VAL A 235 2.51 31.33 -7.10
CA VAL A 235 2.07 32.53 -6.38
C VAL A 235 0.74 32.24 -5.70
N ARG A 236 0.69 32.48 -4.38
CA ARG A 236 -0.57 32.48 -3.61
C ARG A 236 -1.27 33.83 -3.82
N ILE A 237 -2.51 33.81 -4.25
CA ILE A 237 -3.32 35.00 -4.51
C ILE A 237 -4.56 35.01 -3.62
N TYR A 238 -4.95 36.21 -3.18
CA TYR A 238 -6.17 36.43 -2.43
C TYR A 238 -7.10 37.23 -3.33
N VAL A 239 -8.26 36.65 -3.65
CA VAL A 239 -9.24 37.20 -4.58
C VAL A 239 -10.46 37.65 -3.80
N ASP A 240 -10.92 38.87 -4.05
CA ASP A 240 -12.15 39.40 -3.46
C ASP A 240 -13.42 38.88 -4.17
N GLN A 241 -14.60 39.19 -3.62
CA GLN A 241 -15.88 38.81 -4.23
C GLN A 241 -16.04 39.33 -5.67
N SER A 242 -15.49 40.52 -5.98
CA SER A 242 -15.53 41.11 -7.33
C SER A 242 -14.63 40.38 -8.35
N GLY A 243 -13.78 39.47 -7.88
CA GLY A 243 -12.84 38.72 -8.70
C GLY A 243 -11.49 39.43 -8.89
N LYS A 244 -11.20 40.48 -8.11
CA LYS A 244 -9.91 41.18 -8.16
C LYS A 244 -8.92 40.55 -7.20
N VAL A 245 -7.68 40.38 -7.65
CA VAL A 245 -6.58 39.98 -6.75
C VAL A 245 -6.21 41.18 -5.86
N VAL A 246 -6.37 41.01 -4.54
CA VAL A 246 -6.07 42.04 -3.52
C VAL A 246 -4.70 41.86 -2.88
N LYS A 247 -4.16 40.63 -2.92
CA LYS A 247 -2.84 40.29 -2.38
C LYS A 247 -2.24 39.14 -3.18
N ALA A 248 -0.93 39.16 -3.39
CA ALA A 248 -0.18 38.12 -4.05
C ALA A 248 1.12 37.86 -3.28
N GLU A 249 1.44 36.58 -3.05
CA GLU A 249 2.62 36.12 -2.32
C GLU A 249 3.36 35.09 -3.20
N PRO A 250 4.45 35.49 -3.89
CA PRO A 250 5.22 34.61 -4.75
C PRO A 250 6.19 33.75 -3.95
N GLY A 251 6.71 32.66 -4.54
CA GLY A 251 7.80 31.88 -3.95
C GLY A 251 7.36 30.82 -2.96
N ILE A 252 6.08 30.46 -2.98
CA ILE A 252 5.56 29.35 -2.18
C ILE A 252 5.97 27.98 -2.74
N GLN A 253 5.63 26.92 -2.01
CA GLN A 253 5.89 25.52 -2.35
C GLN A 253 5.48 25.18 -3.79
N GLY A 254 6.40 24.55 -4.53
CA GLY A 254 6.29 24.29 -5.98
C GLY A 254 7.05 25.26 -6.88
N THR A 255 7.59 26.36 -6.32
CA THR A 255 8.51 27.27 -7.03
C THR A 255 9.85 26.59 -7.29
N LEU A 256 10.29 26.56 -8.54
CA LEU A 256 11.56 25.96 -8.96
C LEU A 256 12.72 26.96 -8.96
N ASN A 257 12.46 28.23 -9.24
CA ASN A 257 13.45 29.30 -9.19
C ASN A 257 12.87 30.48 -8.39
N ALA A 258 13.52 30.79 -7.27
CA ALA A 258 13.12 31.86 -6.36
C ALA A 258 13.96 33.15 -6.55
N ALA A 259 14.54 33.36 -7.73
CA ALA A 259 15.27 34.58 -8.04
C ALA A 259 14.38 35.82 -7.83
N PRO A 260 14.86 36.88 -7.12
CA PRO A 260 14.04 38.04 -6.77
C PRO A 260 13.34 38.69 -7.97
N CYS A 261 14.02 38.76 -9.11
CA CYS A 261 13.46 39.32 -10.34
C CYS A 261 12.25 38.53 -10.88
N LEU A 262 12.25 37.20 -10.75
CA LEU A 262 11.13 36.34 -11.15
C LEU A 262 9.99 36.46 -10.15
N LEU A 263 10.29 36.54 -8.85
CA LEU A 263 9.29 36.72 -7.80
C LEU A 263 8.53 38.05 -7.98
N GLU A 264 9.25 39.15 -8.21
CA GLU A 264 8.64 40.46 -8.45
C GLU A 264 7.79 40.48 -9.73
N ALA A 265 8.30 39.92 -10.82
CA ALA A 265 7.55 39.83 -12.07
C ALA A 265 6.30 38.96 -11.91
N ALA A 266 6.40 37.87 -11.15
CA ALA A 266 5.29 36.97 -10.84
C ALA A 266 4.22 37.65 -9.98
N GLU A 267 4.61 38.39 -8.95
CA GLU A 267 3.71 39.17 -8.10
C GLU A 267 2.96 40.24 -8.90
N LYS A 268 3.70 41.05 -9.69
CA LYS A 268 3.10 42.09 -10.55
C LYS A 268 2.14 41.46 -11.56
N THR A 269 2.53 40.34 -12.17
CA THR A 269 1.65 39.59 -13.08
C THR A 269 0.40 39.13 -12.35
N ALA A 270 0.53 38.49 -11.18
CA ALA A 270 -0.58 37.99 -10.37
C ALA A 270 -1.61 39.08 -10.02
N LEU A 271 -1.15 40.28 -9.66
CA LEU A 271 -2.02 41.41 -9.30
C LEU A 271 -2.85 41.95 -10.47
N THR A 272 -2.46 41.66 -11.71
CA THR A 272 -3.24 42.06 -12.90
C THR A 272 -4.43 41.14 -13.17
N TYR A 273 -4.49 39.98 -12.50
CA TYR A 273 -5.49 38.97 -12.81
C TYR A 273 -6.87 39.41 -12.37
N LYS A 274 -7.83 39.16 -13.24
CA LYS A 274 -9.24 39.40 -12.97
C LYS A 274 -10.03 38.13 -13.21
N TRP A 275 -10.71 37.70 -12.17
CA TRP A 275 -11.63 36.57 -12.17
C TRP A 275 -13.06 37.08 -12.30
N ASN A 276 -14.01 36.22 -12.60
CA ASN A 276 -15.42 36.61 -12.51
C ASN A 276 -15.82 36.88 -11.06
N SER A 277 -16.78 37.79 -10.93
CA SER A 277 -17.45 38.07 -9.68
C SER A 277 -18.21 36.84 -9.20
N ASP A 278 -18.18 36.61 -7.90
CA ASP A 278 -18.94 35.58 -7.19
C ASP A 278 -19.43 36.18 -5.88
N GLY A 279 -20.75 36.39 -5.80
CA GLY A 279 -21.41 37.01 -4.65
C GLY A 279 -21.63 36.05 -3.48
N ASP A 280 -21.57 34.74 -3.72
CA ASP A 280 -21.75 33.70 -2.71
C ASP A 280 -20.42 33.25 -2.10
N ALA A 281 -19.30 33.67 -2.70
CA ALA A 281 -17.97 33.39 -2.20
C ALA A 281 -17.65 34.15 -0.91
N LYS A 282 -16.68 33.60 -0.14
CA LYS A 282 -16.10 34.28 1.03
C LYS A 282 -15.57 35.67 0.65
N PRO A 283 -15.50 36.63 1.60
CA PRO A 283 -14.98 37.97 1.35
C PRO A 283 -13.59 37.97 0.69
N GLN A 284 -12.76 36.99 1.06
CA GLN A 284 -11.49 36.69 0.43
C GLN A 284 -11.41 35.18 0.20
N GLN A 285 -11.05 34.81 -1.02
CA GLN A 285 -10.79 33.44 -1.41
C GLN A 285 -9.31 33.29 -1.77
N ILE A 286 -8.68 32.26 -1.22
CA ILE A 286 -7.28 31.94 -1.49
C ILE A 286 -7.22 31.06 -2.73
N GLY A 287 -6.34 31.43 -3.65
CA GLY A 287 -6.04 30.69 -4.85
C GLY A 287 -4.54 30.64 -5.12
N PHE A 288 -4.15 29.83 -6.08
CA PHE A 288 -2.75 29.61 -6.44
C PHE A 288 -2.62 29.65 -7.94
N ILE A 289 -1.66 30.43 -8.43
CA ILE A 289 -1.37 30.51 -9.86
C ILE A 289 0.06 30.09 -10.12
N VAL A 290 0.28 29.49 -11.28
CA VAL A 290 1.60 29.04 -11.73
C VAL A 290 2.02 29.90 -12.91
N ILE A 291 3.17 30.56 -12.79
CA ILE A 291 3.77 31.39 -13.83
C ILE A 291 5.09 30.73 -14.24
N VAL A 292 5.26 30.52 -15.55
CA VAL A 292 6.47 29.90 -16.12
C VAL A 292 7.19 30.94 -16.95
N PHE A 293 8.38 31.33 -16.49
CA PHE A 293 9.28 32.23 -17.19
C PHE A 293 10.19 31.43 -18.12
N LYS A 294 10.31 31.88 -19.37
CA LYS A 294 11.19 31.29 -20.38
C LYS A 294 12.12 32.36 -20.92
N LEU A 295 13.35 31.98 -21.28
CA LEU A 295 14.28 32.88 -21.95
C LEU A 295 13.81 33.15 -23.39
N GLY A 296 13.75 34.43 -23.77
CA GLY A 296 13.40 34.86 -25.14
C GLY A 296 11.98 35.37 -25.35
N GLN A 297 11.23 35.70 -24.29
CA GLN A 297 9.87 36.24 -24.37
C GLN A 297 9.79 37.76 -24.21
#